data_AF-A0A519UJZ1-F1
#
_entry.id   AF-A0A519UJZ1-F1
#
_cell.length_a   1.000
_cell.length_b   1.000
_cell.length_c   1.000
_cell.angle_alpha   90.00
_cell.angle_beta   90.00
_cell.angle_gamma   90.00
#
_symmetry.space_group_name_H-M   'P 1'
#
loop_
_entity.id
_entity.type
_entity.pdbx_description
1 polymer ?
#
loop_
_entity_poly.entity_id
_entity_poly.type
_entity_poly.pdbx_seq_one_letter_code
_entity_poly.pdbx_strand_id
1 'polypeptide(L)'
;MGNIAEIFLNAEGWDVLVYDEFSDRYLATACPPSHVDYPGETWPRGWRDIDDAIAMVWLERTWGIEASELRVAKAIQLAFEKRQVHPVRDYLKGVSWDGVPRLERWLTTYLGVEDTPYTQAVGASTLRSAVARVLEPGCKVDTMLVLQGQQGVGKSKAIRALCGERWFTDDLAEFGSKDAAEQLLGAWFVEVAELGAMNRSEVERVKSFISREVDRFRPAYGRQVVARPRQCVFIGTTNADTYLRDETGNRRFWPVQVGAVGQLDV
;
A
#
# COMPACT_ATOMS: atom_id res chain seq x y z
N MET A 1 -35.29 -13.58 2.86
CA MET A 1 -33.91 -13.30 2.41
C MET A 1 -33.14 -14.61 2.16
N GLY A 2 -33.77 -15.62 1.56
CA GLY A 2 -33.15 -16.96 1.44
C GLY A 2 -32.22 -17.10 0.24
N ASN A 3 -31.05 -17.70 0.51
CA ASN A 3 -30.19 -18.54 -0.34
C ASN A 3 -29.23 -17.95 -1.40
N ILE A 4 -29.30 -16.67 -1.83
CA ILE A 4 -28.31 -16.18 -2.85
C ILE A 4 -26.92 -16.00 -2.22
N ALA A 5 -26.84 -15.37 -1.04
CA ALA A 5 -25.56 -15.21 -0.35
C ALA A 5 -24.94 -16.57 0.03
N GLU A 6 -25.77 -17.53 0.44
CA GLU A 6 -25.30 -18.90 0.74
C GLU A 6 -24.71 -19.61 -0.49
N ILE A 7 -25.18 -19.31 -1.71
CA ILE A 7 -24.55 -19.83 -2.93
C ILE A 7 -23.14 -19.25 -3.08
N PHE A 8 -22.98 -17.93 -3.05
CA PHE A 8 -21.64 -17.32 -3.17
C PHE A 8 -20.71 -17.63 -1.98
N LEU A 9 -21.27 -18.01 -0.84
CA LEU A 9 -20.50 -18.44 0.34
C LEU A 9 -20.05 -19.90 0.26
N ASN A 10 -20.86 -20.80 -0.30
CA ASN A 10 -20.63 -22.25 -0.15
C ASN A 10 -20.53 -23.03 -1.46
N ALA A 11 -20.94 -22.46 -2.60
CA ALA A 11 -20.84 -23.15 -3.88
C ALA A 11 -19.36 -23.28 -4.30
N GLU A 12 -19.06 -24.40 -4.94
CA GLU A 12 -17.71 -24.72 -5.40
C GLU A 12 -17.16 -23.63 -6.33
N GLY A 13 -15.90 -23.24 -6.11
CA GLY A 13 -15.18 -22.22 -6.89
C GLY A 13 -15.46 -20.76 -6.49
N TRP A 14 -16.42 -20.48 -5.59
CA TRP A 14 -16.70 -19.12 -5.11
C TRP A 14 -15.85 -18.69 -3.89
N ASP A 15 -14.98 -19.57 -3.41
CA ASP A 15 -13.99 -19.29 -2.36
C ASP A 15 -12.88 -18.32 -2.79
N VAL A 16 -12.85 -17.98 -4.07
CA VAL A 16 -11.92 -17.02 -4.68
C VAL A 16 -12.23 -15.56 -4.36
N LEU A 17 -13.43 -15.26 -3.86
CA LEU A 17 -13.85 -13.90 -3.52
C LEU A 17 -13.26 -13.48 -2.17
N VAL A 18 -12.38 -12.48 -2.16
CA VAL A 18 -11.76 -11.95 -0.94
C VAL A 18 -11.88 -10.44 -0.81
N TYR A 19 -12.00 -9.97 0.43
CA TYR A 19 -11.79 -8.56 0.78
C TYR A 19 -10.34 -8.36 1.22
N ASP A 20 -9.60 -7.52 0.48
CA ASP A 20 -8.24 -7.10 0.84
C ASP A 20 -8.33 -5.92 1.81
N GLU A 21 -8.10 -6.20 3.09
CA GLU A 21 -8.15 -5.20 4.16
C GLU A 21 -7.07 -4.11 4.04
N PHE A 22 -5.97 -4.41 3.34
CA PHE A 22 -4.86 -3.48 3.19
C PHE A 22 -5.19 -2.41 2.14
N SER A 23 -5.81 -2.82 1.04
CA SER A 23 -6.21 -1.93 -0.06
C SER A 23 -7.66 -1.45 -0.01
N ASP A 24 -8.48 -2.01 0.89
CA ASP A 24 -9.92 -1.75 0.99
C ASP A 24 -10.65 -2.10 -0.32
N ARG A 25 -10.28 -3.23 -0.93
CA ARG A 25 -10.80 -3.67 -2.24
C ARG A 25 -11.36 -5.07 -2.21
N TYR A 26 -12.40 -5.28 -2.99
CA TYR A 26 -12.92 -6.61 -3.30
C TYR A 26 -12.15 -7.19 -4.50
N LEU A 27 -11.60 -8.39 -4.32
CA LEU A 27 -10.75 -9.06 -5.29
C LEU A 27 -11.26 -10.48 -5.53
N ALA A 28 -11.15 -10.96 -6.76
CA ALA A 28 -11.21 -12.38 -7.06
C ALA A 28 -9.78 -12.91 -7.25
N THR A 29 -9.40 -13.92 -6.47
CA THR A 29 -8.04 -14.47 -6.46
C THR A 29 -7.78 -15.43 -7.61
N ALA A 30 -8.83 -16.05 -8.15
CA ALA A 30 -8.83 -16.93 -9.31
C ALA A 30 -10.15 -16.78 -10.08
N CYS A 31 -10.29 -17.47 -11.20
CA CYS A 31 -11.48 -17.41 -12.04
C CYS A 31 -12.71 -17.97 -11.28
N PRO A 32 -13.74 -17.15 -10.99
CA PRO A 32 -14.97 -17.63 -10.38
C PRO A 32 -15.81 -18.43 -11.39
N PRO A 33 -16.74 -19.28 -10.94
CA PRO A 33 -17.59 -20.10 -11.81
C PRO A 33 -18.36 -19.29 -12.86
N SER A 34 -18.73 -18.05 -12.55
CA SER A 34 -19.44 -17.17 -13.47
C SER A 34 -18.62 -16.71 -14.68
N HIS A 35 -17.30 -16.80 -14.62
CA HIS A 35 -16.38 -16.24 -15.62
C HIS A 35 -15.68 -17.30 -16.47
N VAL A 36 -16.02 -18.59 -16.32
CA VAL A 36 -15.40 -19.69 -17.09
C VAL A 36 -15.55 -19.49 -18.61
N ASP A 37 -16.67 -18.92 -19.06
CA ASP A 37 -16.96 -18.66 -20.48
C ASP A 37 -16.44 -17.28 -20.98
N TYR A 38 -15.67 -16.55 -20.17
CA TYR A 38 -15.13 -15.24 -20.49
C TYR A 38 -13.60 -15.30 -20.68
N PRO A 39 -13.13 -15.77 -21.85
CA PRO A 39 -11.69 -15.95 -22.09
C PRO A 39 -10.96 -14.60 -22.16
N GLY A 40 -9.70 -14.59 -21.71
CA GLY A 40 -8.82 -13.41 -21.77
C GLY A 40 -8.71 -12.60 -20.48
N GLU A 41 -9.50 -12.95 -19.45
CA GLU A 41 -9.37 -12.37 -18.12
C GLU A 41 -8.19 -13.01 -17.36
N THR A 42 -7.38 -12.18 -16.69
CA THR A 42 -6.29 -12.63 -15.82
C THR A 42 -6.64 -12.39 -14.36
N TRP A 43 -6.29 -13.37 -13.52
CA TRP A 43 -6.53 -13.34 -12.08
C TRP A 43 -5.20 -13.44 -11.33
N PRO A 44 -5.04 -12.84 -10.14
CA PRO A 44 -6.05 -12.11 -9.39
C PRO A 44 -6.36 -10.71 -9.97
N ARG A 45 -7.59 -10.21 -9.79
CA ARG A 45 -7.94 -8.83 -10.12
C ARG A 45 -9.06 -8.27 -9.24
N GLY A 46 -9.22 -6.95 -9.28
CA GLY A 46 -10.35 -6.27 -8.64
C GLY A 46 -11.68 -6.72 -9.23
N TRP A 47 -12.68 -6.89 -8.36
CA TRP A 47 -14.07 -7.07 -8.76
C TRP A 47 -14.63 -5.75 -9.32
N ARG A 48 -15.33 -5.82 -10.44
CA ARG A 48 -15.89 -4.68 -11.17
C ARG A 48 -17.41 -4.79 -11.19
N ASP A 49 -18.09 -3.68 -11.45
CA ASP A 49 -19.55 -3.65 -11.57
C ASP A 49 -20.08 -4.65 -12.60
N ILE A 50 -19.38 -4.83 -13.74
CA ILE A 50 -19.77 -5.81 -14.76
C ILE A 50 -19.74 -7.26 -14.23
N ASP A 51 -18.92 -7.56 -13.23
CA ASP A 51 -18.81 -8.90 -12.68
C ASP A 51 -20.05 -9.27 -11.86
N ASP A 52 -20.76 -8.30 -11.27
CA ASP A 52 -22.07 -8.52 -10.63
C ASP A 52 -23.11 -8.94 -11.67
N ALA A 53 -23.13 -8.29 -12.83
CA ALA A 53 -24.02 -8.65 -13.93
C ALA A 53 -23.70 -10.05 -14.50
N ILE A 54 -22.42 -10.39 -14.64
CA ILE A 54 -21.98 -11.73 -15.08
C ILE A 54 -22.42 -12.79 -14.06
N ALA A 55 -22.22 -12.55 -12.77
CA ALA A 55 -22.65 -13.44 -11.70
C ALA A 55 -24.17 -13.61 -11.64
N MET A 56 -24.93 -12.55 -11.91
CA MET A 56 -26.39 -12.60 -12.01
C MET A 56 -26.85 -13.54 -13.13
N VAL A 57 -26.27 -13.41 -14.34
CA VAL A 57 -26.57 -14.31 -15.47
C VAL A 57 -26.18 -15.76 -15.15
N TRP A 58 -25.05 -15.97 -14.47
CA TRP A 58 -24.63 -17.29 -14.02
C TRP A 58 -25.61 -17.92 -13.02
N LEU A 59 -26.14 -17.16 -12.06
CA LEU A 59 -27.15 -17.61 -11.10
C LEU A 59 -28.44 -18.06 -11.81
N GLU A 60 -28.91 -17.28 -12.77
CA GLU A 60 -30.11 -17.60 -13.55
C GLU A 60 -29.90 -18.90 -14.35
N ARG A 61 -28.78 -19.02 -15.07
CA ARG A 61 -28.47 -20.19 -15.90
C ARG A 61 -28.25 -21.47 -15.08
N THR A 62 -27.58 -21.36 -13.94
CA THR A 62 -27.12 -22.53 -13.18
C THR A 62 -28.16 -22.97 -12.14
N TRP A 63 -28.88 -22.04 -11.53
CA TRP A 63 -29.80 -22.30 -10.42
C TRP A 63 -31.25 -21.90 -10.72
N GLY A 64 -31.55 -21.29 -11.87
CA GLY A 64 -32.89 -20.80 -12.20
C GLY A 64 -33.34 -19.63 -11.30
N ILE A 65 -32.39 -18.92 -10.69
CA ILE A 65 -32.69 -17.84 -9.74
C ILE A 65 -32.62 -16.50 -10.45
N GLU A 66 -33.79 -15.90 -10.68
CA GLU A 66 -33.91 -14.52 -11.12
C GLU A 66 -33.77 -13.55 -9.93
N ALA A 67 -32.84 -12.60 -10.03
CA ALA A 67 -32.62 -11.58 -9.03
C ALA A 67 -32.21 -10.26 -9.70
N SER A 68 -32.49 -9.13 -9.04
CA SER A 68 -31.94 -7.85 -9.49
C SER A 68 -30.44 -7.79 -9.24
N GLU A 69 -29.72 -7.05 -10.09
CA GLU A 69 -28.29 -6.81 -9.97
C GLU A 69 -27.91 -6.30 -8.57
N LEU A 70 -28.66 -5.34 -8.02
CA LEU A 70 -28.46 -4.83 -6.66
C LEU A 70 -28.55 -5.93 -5.58
N ARG A 71 -29.41 -6.94 -5.77
CA ARG A 71 -29.54 -8.06 -4.83
C ARG A 71 -28.35 -9.01 -4.95
N VAL A 72 -27.84 -9.24 -6.16
CA VAL A 72 -26.64 -10.05 -6.42
C VAL A 72 -25.41 -9.35 -5.87
N ALA A 73 -25.19 -8.07 -6.18
CA ALA A 73 -24.07 -7.28 -5.68
C ALA A 73 -23.97 -7.31 -4.15
N LYS A 74 -25.10 -7.15 -3.44
CA LYS A 74 -25.14 -7.26 -1.97
C LYS A 74 -24.82 -8.67 -1.46
N ALA A 75 -25.23 -9.71 -2.17
CA ALA A 75 -24.95 -11.09 -1.78
C ALA A 75 -23.46 -11.44 -1.99
N ILE A 76 -22.87 -10.98 -3.09
CA ILE A 76 -21.45 -11.12 -3.40
C ILE A 76 -20.60 -10.32 -2.40
N GLN A 77 -21.02 -9.10 -2.05
CA GLN A 77 -20.37 -8.30 -1.01
C GLN A 77 -20.26 -9.06 0.32
N LEU A 78 -21.32 -9.76 0.74
CA LEU A 78 -21.26 -10.61 1.93
C LEU A 78 -20.25 -11.76 1.80
N ALA A 79 -20.08 -12.31 0.60
CA ALA A 79 -19.08 -13.36 0.35
C ALA A 79 -17.65 -12.82 0.43
N PHE A 80 -17.39 -11.61 -0.08
CA PHE A 80 -16.11 -10.92 0.10
C PHE A 80 -15.80 -10.67 1.57
N GLU A 81 -16.75 -10.10 2.33
CA GLU A 81 -16.57 -9.76 3.74
C GLU A 81 -16.34 -10.99 4.63
N LYS A 82 -16.80 -12.17 4.20
CA LYS A 82 -16.55 -13.42 4.92
C LYS A 82 -15.10 -13.91 4.80
N ARG A 83 -14.39 -13.48 3.75
CA ARG A 83 -13.02 -13.91 3.42
C ARG A 83 -12.10 -12.70 3.36
N GLN A 84 -11.59 -12.31 4.51
CA GLN A 84 -10.68 -11.17 4.63
C GLN A 84 -9.24 -11.64 4.50
N VAL A 85 -8.46 -10.90 3.73
CA VAL A 85 -7.03 -11.14 3.53
C VAL A 85 -6.25 -9.86 3.80
N HIS A 86 -5.00 -9.99 4.23
CA HIS A 86 -4.12 -8.85 4.37
C HIS A 86 -2.75 -9.19 3.77
N PRO A 87 -2.52 -8.88 2.48
CA PRO A 87 -1.43 -9.44 1.71
C PRO A 87 -0.04 -9.13 2.29
N VAL A 88 0.16 -7.95 2.88
CA VAL A 88 1.45 -7.61 3.52
C VAL A 88 1.66 -8.39 4.82
N ARG A 89 0.62 -8.62 5.64
CA ARG A 89 0.72 -9.44 6.85
C ARG A 89 0.96 -10.90 6.51
N ASP A 90 0.30 -11.39 5.48
CA ASP A 90 0.47 -12.77 5.01
C ASP A 90 1.89 -12.98 4.47
N TYR A 91 2.43 -12.01 3.70
CA TYR A 91 3.83 -11.99 3.32
C TYR A 91 4.78 -12.00 4.53
N LEU A 92 4.59 -11.08 5.49
CA LEU A 92 5.44 -10.97 6.68
C LEU A 92 5.40 -12.22 7.57
N LYS A 93 4.28 -12.94 7.61
CA LYS A 93 4.16 -14.23 8.32
C LYS A 93 4.80 -15.39 7.55
N GLY A 94 4.90 -15.29 6.22
CA GLY A 94 5.45 -16.31 5.36
C GLY A 94 6.97 -16.26 5.18
N VAL A 95 7.61 -15.13 5.47
CA VAL A 95 9.08 -15.01 5.36
C VAL A 95 9.81 -15.69 6.53
N SER A 96 10.96 -16.28 6.23
CA SER A 96 11.87 -16.86 7.23
C SER A 96 13.22 -16.15 7.16
N TRP A 97 13.77 -15.79 8.31
CA TRP A 97 15.10 -15.17 8.37
C TRP A 97 16.18 -16.21 8.07
N ASP A 98 17.10 -15.86 7.19
CA ASP A 98 18.20 -16.72 6.74
C ASP A 98 19.44 -16.63 7.64
N GLY A 99 19.37 -15.91 8.76
CA GLY A 99 20.47 -15.75 9.72
C GLY A 99 21.50 -14.69 9.34
N VAL A 100 21.37 -14.02 8.19
CA VAL A 100 22.33 -13.00 7.75
C VAL A 100 21.84 -11.60 8.17
N PRO A 101 22.63 -10.84 8.95
CA PRO A 101 22.24 -9.52 9.44
C PRO A 101 22.39 -8.45 8.35
N ARG A 102 21.33 -8.26 7.54
CA ARG A 102 21.31 -7.25 6.46
C ARG A 102 20.65 -5.92 6.85
N LEU A 103 19.88 -5.91 7.94
CA LEU A 103 18.99 -4.80 8.29
C LEU A 103 19.74 -3.50 8.58
N GLU A 104 20.91 -3.55 9.20
CA GLU A 104 21.68 -2.35 9.53
C GLU A 104 22.42 -1.80 8.32
N ARG A 105 22.81 -2.64 7.35
CA ARG A 105 23.73 -2.25 6.26
C ARG A 105 23.08 -2.09 4.89
N TRP A 106 21.77 -2.32 4.74
CA TRP A 106 21.12 -2.28 3.43
C TRP A 106 21.34 -0.96 2.67
N LEU A 107 21.37 0.18 3.36
CA LEU A 107 21.68 1.48 2.74
C LEU A 107 23.10 1.51 2.15
N THR A 108 24.07 0.98 2.86
CA THR A 108 25.45 0.89 2.35
C THR A 108 25.54 -0.11 1.22
N THR A 109 24.97 -1.31 1.41
CA THR A 109 25.07 -2.42 0.45
C THR A 109 24.42 -2.11 -0.90
N TYR A 110 23.22 -1.53 -0.89
CA TYR A 110 22.42 -1.37 -2.11
C TYR A 110 22.42 0.07 -2.65
N LEU A 111 22.60 1.05 -1.77
CA LEU A 111 22.52 2.47 -2.14
C LEU A 111 23.89 3.20 -2.08
N GLY A 112 24.97 2.49 -1.76
CA GLY A 112 26.30 3.11 -1.69
C GLY A 112 26.37 4.26 -0.69
N VAL A 113 25.57 4.21 0.39
CA VAL A 113 25.59 5.19 1.47
C VAL A 113 26.76 4.90 2.42
N GLU A 114 27.41 5.92 2.95
CA GLU A 114 28.51 5.76 3.93
C GLU A 114 28.07 4.91 5.14
N ASP A 115 28.87 3.90 5.50
CA ASP A 115 28.58 3.02 6.63
C ASP A 115 28.93 3.72 7.95
N THR A 116 27.91 4.27 8.61
CA THR A 116 28.05 5.01 9.87
C THR A 116 27.01 4.52 10.87
N PRO A 117 27.23 4.70 12.19
CA PRO A 117 26.20 4.37 13.18
C PRO A 117 24.86 5.07 12.92
N TYR A 118 24.90 6.28 12.34
CA TYR A 118 23.70 7.02 11.96
C TYR A 118 22.94 6.34 10.82
N THR A 119 23.62 6.06 9.69
CA THR A 119 23.00 5.47 8.49
C THR A 119 22.46 4.08 8.81
N GLN A 120 23.17 3.29 9.60
CA GLN A 120 22.69 2.00 10.11
C GLN A 120 21.40 2.15 10.93
N ALA A 121 21.38 3.08 11.87
CA ALA A 121 20.24 3.29 12.75
C ALA A 121 18.99 3.75 11.99
N VAL A 122 19.11 4.73 11.09
CA VAL A 122 17.96 5.25 10.34
C VAL A 122 17.47 4.25 9.31
N GLY A 123 18.38 3.58 8.59
CA GLY A 123 18.03 2.53 7.62
C GLY A 123 17.26 1.39 8.27
N ALA A 124 17.77 0.87 9.40
CA ALA A 124 17.09 -0.19 10.14
C ALA A 124 15.74 0.29 10.73
N SER A 125 15.69 1.52 11.23
CA SER A 125 14.46 2.07 11.83
C SER A 125 13.36 2.28 10.80
N THR A 126 13.69 2.71 9.58
CA THR A 126 12.71 2.84 8.48
C THR A 126 12.03 1.50 8.18
N LEU A 127 12.80 0.42 8.01
CA LEU A 127 12.24 -0.90 7.72
C LEU A 127 11.47 -1.49 8.90
N ARG A 128 11.94 -1.30 10.14
CA ARG A 128 11.18 -1.66 11.35
C ARG A 128 9.85 -0.89 11.43
N SER A 129 9.85 0.39 11.08
CA SER A 129 8.65 1.24 11.08
C SER A 129 7.63 0.77 10.04
N ALA A 130 8.09 0.34 8.86
CA ALA A 130 7.24 -0.24 7.82
C ALA A 130 6.53 -1.50 8.31
N VAL A 131 7.27 -2.40 8.97
CA VAL A 131 6.69 -3.62 9.58
C VAL A 131 5.71 -3.25 10.71
N ALA A 132 6.13 -2.36 11.62
CA ALA A 132 5.30 -1.93 12.74
C ALA A 132 3.98 -1.28 12.29
N ARG A 133 3.98 -0.47 11.24
CA ARG A 133 2.77 0.16 10.69
C ARG A 133 1.74 -0.87 10.19
N VAL A 134 2.19 -2.02 9.70
CA VAL A 134 1.29 -3.08 9.21
C VAL A 134 0.80 -3.99 10.33
N LEU A 135 1.67 -4.32 11.29
CA LEU A 135 1.34 -5.20 12.42
C LEU A 135 0.60 -4.49 13.56
N GLU A 136 0.87 -3.20 13.73
CA GLU A 136 0.23 -2.29 14.68
C GLU A 136 -0.27 -1.02 13.95
N PRO A 137 -1.35 -1.13 13.15
CA PRO A 137 -1.88 0.00 12.38
C PRO A 137 -2.14 1.23 13.23
N GLY A 138 -1.63 2.36 12.76
CA GLY A 138 -1.72 3.64 13.47
C GLY A 138 -0.64 3.88 14.51
N CYS A 139 0.31 2.95 14.74
CA CYS A 139 1.46 3.20 15.60
C CYS A 139 2.22 4.48 15.18
N LYS A 140 2.85 5.17 16.11
CA LYS A 140 3.48 6.46 15.80
C LYS A 140 4.73 6.28 14.95
N VAL A 141 4.69 6.83 13.73
CA VAL A 141 5.87 7.04 12.88
C VAL A 141 5.78 8.47 12.37
N ASP A 142 6.61 9.37 12.90
CA ASP A 142 6.67 10.79 12.50
C ASP A 142 8.00 11.15 11.82
N THR A 143 8.73 10.13 11.39
CA THR A 143 10.05 10.22 10.76
C THR A 143 10.00 9.67 9.33
N MET A 144 10.84 10.22 8.47
CA MET A 144 10.93 9.89 7.05
C MET A 144 12.40 9.83 6.64
N LEU A 145 12.81 8.70 6.07
CA LEU A 145 14.10 8.58 5.39
C LEU A 145 14.10 9.51 4.17
N VAL A 146 15.19 10.23 3.94
CA VAL A 146 15.33 11.06 2.74
C VAL A 146 16.58 10.64 1.98
N LEU A 147 16.37 10.08 0.79
CA LEU A 147 17.43 9.68 -0.13
C LEU A 147 17.87 10.91 -0.94
N GLN A 148 19.11 11.35 -0.72
CA GLN A 148 19.73 12.46 -1.43
C GLN A 148 20.74 11.93 -2.44
N GLY A 149 20.76 12.50 -3.64
CA GLY A 149 21.78 12.16 -4.64
C GLY A 149 21.37 12.62 -6.02
N GLN A 150 22.25 12.47 -7.00
CA GLN A 150 21.97 12.90 -8.37
C GLN A 150 20.73 12.23 -8.95
N GLN A 151 20.15 12.83 -9.99
CA GLN A 151 19.07 12.19 -10.72
C GLN A 151 19.58 10.89 -11.38
N GLY A 152 18.74 9.86 -11.44
CA GLY A 152 19.12 8.59 -12.07
C GLY A 152 19.92 7.62 -11.19
N VAL A 153 20.26 7.99 -9.94
CA VAL A 153 20.96 7.11 -8.97
C VAL A 153 20.06 6.06 -8.32
N GLY A 154 18.98 5.63 -8.99
CA GLY A 154 18.16 4.50 -8.52
C GLY A 154 17.33 4.70 -7.24
N LYS A 155 17.20 5.92 -6.69
CA LYS A 155 16.46 6.20 -5.44
C LYS A 155 15.06 5.58 -5.41
N SER A 156 14.23 5.93 -6.40
CA SER A 156 12.86 5.44 -6.53
C SER A 156 12.80 3.94 -6.87
N LYS A 157 13.83 3.41 -7.57
CA LYS A 157 13.96 1.97 -7.85
C LYS A 157 14.21 1.19 -6.55
N ALA A 158 15.00 1.73 -5.64
CA ALA A 158 15.30 1.07 -4.37
C ALA A 158 14.07 1.00 -3.46
N ILE A 159 13.25 2.05 -3.43
CA ILE A 159 12.00 2.04 -2.68
C ILE A 159 11.04 0.98 -3.26
N ARG A 160 10.91 0.90 -4.58
CA ARG A 160 10.15 -0.16 -5.26
C ARG A 160 10.70 -1.55 -4.93
N ALA A 161 12.01 -1.74 -4.89
CA ALA A 161 12.62 -3.03 -4.56
C ALA A 161 12.30 -3.51 -3.12
N LEU A 162 12.08 -2.59 -2.17
CA LEU A 162 11.74 -2.94 -0.78
C LEU A 162 10.35 -3.55 -0.62
N CYS A 163 9.39 -3.17 -1.46
CA CYS A 163 7.98 -3.52 -1.28
C CYS A 163 7.29 -4.11 -2.51
N GLY A 164 7.96 -4.10 -3.66
CA GLY A 164 7.39 -4.45 -4.96
C GLY A 164 6.43 -3.38 -5.50
N GLU A 165 6.18 -3.42 -6.81
CA GLU A 165 5.31 -2.44 -7.50
C GLU A 165 3.89 -2.41 -6.91
N ARG A 166 3.42 -3.54 -6.36
CA ARG A 166 2.07 -3.68 -5.80
C ARG A 166 1.83 -2.80 -4.57
N TRP A 167 2.85 -2.52 -3.76
CA TRP A 167 2.72 -1.80 -2.49
C TRP A 167 3.51 -0.48 -2.45
N PHE A 168 3.94 -0.02 -3.63
CA PHE A 168 4.63 1.23 -3.83
C PHE A 168 3.67 2.27 -4.42
N THR A 169 3.83 3.54 -4.04
CA THR A 169 3.27 4.66 -4.79
C THR A 169 4.18 5.90 -4.67
N ASP A 170 4.36 6.60 -5.78
CA ASP A 170 4.90 7.97 -5.86
C ASP A 170 3.82 8.98 -6.30
N ASP A 171 2.61 8.50 -6.58
CA ASP A 171 1.47 9.32 -6.98
C ASP A 171 0.59 9.60 -5.76
N LEU A 172 0.77 10.79 -5.19
CA LEU A 172 -0.05 11.31 -4.10
C LEU A 172 -0.58 12.69 -4.48
N ALA A 173 -1.88 12.87 -4.30
CA ALA A 173 -2.52 14.17 -4.33
C ALA A 173 -1.95 15.08 -3.23
N GLU A 174 -2.40 16.33 -3.20
CA GLU A 174 -1.90 17.32 -2.27
C GLU A 174 -1.97 16.82 -0.81
N PHE A 175 -0.86 16.94 -0.08
CA PHE A 175 -0.75 16.53 1.31
C PHE A 175 -1.81 17.18 2.18
N GLY A 176 -2.58 16.33 2.86
CA GLY A 176 -3.68 16.76 3.72
C GLY A 176 -5.05 16.78 3.05
N SER A 177 -5.12 16.58 1.73
CA SER A 177 -6.38 16.35 1.02
C SER A 177 -7.03 15.00 1.39
N LYS A 178 -8.32 14.86 1.08
CA LYS A 178 -9.04 13.59 1.21
C LYS A 178 -8.52 12.54 0.21
N ASP A 179 -8.14 12.98 -0.99
CA ASP A 179 -7.71 12.10 -2.08
C ASP A 179 -6.34 11.49 -1.74
N ALA A 180 -5.44 12.27 -1.16
CA ALA A 180 -4.17 11.78 -0.64
C ALA A 180 -4.38 10.70 0.43
N ALA A 181 -5.37 10.88 1.33
CA ALA A 181 -5.70 9.87 2.34
C ALA A 181 -6.27 8.58 1.73
N GLU A 182 -7.10 8.68 0.69
CA GLU A 182 -7.68 7.53 -0.01
C GLU A 182 -6.62 6.78 -0.85
N GLN A 183 -5.67 7.50 -1.47
CA GLN A 183 -4.55 6.93 -2.22
C GLN A 183 -3.53 6.16 -1.35
N LEU A 184 -3.54 6.35 -0.02
CA LEU A 184 -2.72 5.53 0.89
C LEU A 184 -3.23 4.09 1.03
N LEU A 185 -4.48 3.81 0.65
CA LEU A 185 -5.03 2.46 0.69
C LEU A 185 -4.25 1.54 -0.25
N GLY A 186 -3.68 0.47 0.30
CA GLY A 186 -2.88 -0.49 -0.46
C GLY A 186 -1.42 -0.08 -0.67
N ALA A 187 -0.99 1.08 -0.18
CA ALA A 187 0.40 1.51 -0.22
C ALA A 187 1.12 1.15 1.08
N TRP A 188 2.29 0.50 0.98
CA TRP A 188 3.17 0.22 2.12
C TRP A 188 4.31 1.22 2.21
N PHE A 189 4.92 1.54 1.07
CA PHE A 189 5.94 2.58 0.94
C PHE A 189 5.45 3.66 -0.01
N VAL A 190 5.48 4.90 0.47
CA VAL A 190 5.07 6.09 -0.28
C VAL A 190 6.29 6.95 -0.53
N GLU A 191 6.62 7.16 -1.79
CA GLU A 191 7.68 8.10 -2.17
C GLU A 191 7.15 9.54 -2.16
N VAL A 192 7.87 10.42 -1.47
CA VAL A 192 7.68 11.86 -1.52
C VAL A 192 8.76 12.44 -2.43
N ALA A 193 8.45 12.49 -3.73
CA ALA A 193 9.36 12.96 -4.75
C ALA A 193 9.61 14.47 -4.65
N GLU A 194 10.79 14.89 -5.12
CA GLU A 194 11.19 16.31 -5.25
C GLU A 194 11.07 17.14 -3.97
N LEU A 195 11.42 16.54 -2.82
CA LEU A 195 11.36 17.22 -1.52
C LEU A 195 12.17 18.54 -1.48
N GLY A 196 13.20 18.65 -2.33
CA GLY A 196 14.02 19.87 -2.48
C GLY A 196 13.38 21.03 -3.22
N ALA A 197 12.33 20.78 -4.02
CA ALA A 197 11.58 21.82 -4.71
C ALA A 197 10.50 22.45 -3.83
N MET A 198 10.15 21.79 -2.71
CA MET A 198 9.09 22.23 -1.82
C MET A 198 9.42 23.51 -1.08
N ASN A 199 8.45 24.43 -1.01
CA ASN A 199 8.52 25.60 -0.17
C ASN A 199 8.25 25.27 1.31
N ARG A 200 8.48 26.22 2.22
CA ARG A 200 8.31 26.01 3.67
C ARG A 200 6.91 25.53 4.04
N SER A 201 5.87 26.06 3.40
CA SER A 201 4.49 25.68 3.72
C SER A 201 4.17 24.26 3.28
N GLU A 202 4.73 23.80 2.16
CA GLU A 202 4.61 22.43 1.68
C GLU A 202 5.35 21.46 2.60
N VAL A 203 6.56 21.80 3.03
CA VAL A 203 7.32 21.00 4.01
C VAL A 203 6.54 20.85 5.33
N GLU A 204 5.88 21.91 5.82
CA GLU A 204 5.03 21.80 7.02
C GLU A 204 3.79 20.92 6.79
N ARG A 205 3.17 20.97 5.59
CA ARG A 205 2.09 20.04 5.22
C ARG A 205 2.58 18.60 5.21
N VAL A 206 3.77 18.33 4.65
CA VAL A 206 4.40 17.01 4.69
C VAL A 206 4.63 16.56 6.12
N LYS A 207 5.30 17.37 6.96
CA LYS A 207 5.54 17.06 8.39
C LYS A 207 4.25 16.72 9.13
N SER A 208 3.20 17.52 8.93
CA SER A 208 1.88 17.29 9.51
C SER A 208 1.28 15.98 8.99
N PHE A 209 1.31 15.77 7.67
CA PHE A 209 0.76 14.60 7.04
C PHE A 209 1.47 13.34 7.52
N ILE A 210 2.79 13.18 7.39
CA ILE A 210 3.52 11.96 7.78
C ILE A 210 3.28 11.55 9.24
N SER A 211 3.09 12.53 10.13
CA SER A 211 2.92 12.30 11.56
C SER A 211 1.54 11.76 11.97
N ARG A 212 0.56 11.70 11.05
CA ARG A 212 -0.78 11.20 11.36
C ARG A 212 -0.73 9.70 11.69
N GLU A 213 -1.65 9.29 12.54
CA GLU A 213 -1.82 7.89 12.97
C GLU A 213 -3.06 7.29 12.31
N VAL A 214 -4.06 8.12 12.01
CA VAL A 214 -5.32 7.73 11.40
C VAL A 214 -5.67 8.73 10.32
N ASP A 215 -6.00 8.24 9.13
CA ASP A 215 -6.58 9.04 8.06
C ASP A 215 -8.10 8.96 8.11
N ARG A 216 -8.78 10.11 7.94
CA ARG A 216 -10.23 10.21 7.93
C ARG A 216 -10.68 10.80 6.61
N PHE A 217 -11.44 10.02 5.84
CA PHE A 217 -11.95 10.42 4.53
C PHE A 217 -13.29 9.72 4.25
N ARG A 218 -14.04 10.21 3.26
CA ARG A 218 -15.22 9.52 2.74
C ARG A 218 -14.78 8.85 1.43
N PRO A 219 -14.85 7.51 1.32
CA PRO A 219 -14.52 6.81 0.08
C PRO A 219 -15.41 7.28 -1.07
N ALA A 220 -14.93 7.24 -2.32
CA ALA A 220 -15.66 7.74 -3.48
C ALA A 220 -17.12 7.23 -3.60
N TYR A 221 -17.36 5.97 -3.23
CA TYR A 221 -18.68 5.32 -3.21
C TYR A 221 -19.23 5.08 -1.79
N GLY A 222 -18.51 5.56 -0.77
CA GLY A 222 -18.86 5.42 0.63
C GLY A 222 -19.89 6.46 1.08
N ARG A 223 -20.92 6.01 1.79
CA ARG A 223 -21.93 6.93 2.39
C ARG A 223 -21.41 7.60 3.66
N GLN A 224 -20.46 6.94 4.35
CA GLN A 224 -19.94 7.34 5.65
C GLN A 224 -18.47 7.74 5.56
N VAL A 225 -18.06 8.61 6.48
CA VAL A 225 -16.63 8.87 6.72
C VAL A 225 -16.06 7.65 7.42
N VAL A 226 -14.92 7.16 6.93
CA VAL A 226 -14.17 6.07 7.53
C VAL A 226 -12.95 6.62 8.26
N ALA A 227 -12.49 5.88 9.27
CA ALA A 227 -11.24 6.13 9.95
C ALA A 227 -10.32 4.94 9.67
N ARG A 228 -9.22 5.17 8.96
CA ARG A 228 -8.26 4.16 8.56
C ARG A 228 -6.94 4.39 9.30
N PRO A 229 -6.58 3.52 10.26
CA PRO A 229 -5.27 3.59 10.90
C PRO A 229 -4.17 3.37 9.86
N ARG A 230 -3.12 4.19 9.90
CA ARG A 230 -2.07 4.15 8.88
C ARG A 230 -1.25 2.88 8.93
N GLN A 231 -1.02 2.33 7.74
CA GLN A 231 -0.23 1.12 7.53
C GLN A 231 0.99 1.33 6.62
N CYS A 232 1.27 2.57 6.24
CA CYS A 232 2.36 2.94 5.33
C CYS A 232 3.48 3.73 6.03
N VAL A 233 4.64 3.77 5.39
CA VAL A 233 5.75 4.69 5.69
C VAL A 233 6.07 5.57 4.49
N PHE A 234 6.71 6.71 4.75
CA PHE A 234 7.11 7.65 3.72
C PHE A 234 8.63 7.63 3.54
N ILE A 235 9.08 7.77 2.30
CA ILE A 235 10.50 7.98 1.96
C ILE A 235 10.58 9.16 1.01
N GLY A 236 11.33 10.20 1.39
CA GLY A 236 11.58 11.34 0.53
C GLY A 236 12.71 11.05 -0.46
N THR A 237 12.60 11.59 -1.66
CA THR A 237 13.71 11.62 -2.62
C THR A 237 13.99 13.05 -3.06
N THR A 238 15.27 13.38 -3.23
CA THR A 238 15.67 14.72 -3.68
C THR A 238 17.00 14.69 -4.40
N ASN A 239 17.16 15.64 -5.33
CA ASN A 239 18.44 15.93 -5.99
C ASN A 239 19.15 17.13 -5.35
N ALA A 240 18.51 17.82 -4.41
CA ALA A 240 19.08 18.98 -3.73
C ALA A 240 19.84 18.57 -2.46
N ASP A 241 21.04 19.09 -2.30
CA ASP A 241 21.84 18.91 -1.08
C ASP A 241 21.25 19.67 0.11
N THR A 242 20.60 20.81 -0.17
CA THR A 242 19.95 21.67 0.84
C THR A 242 18.47 21.83 0.55
N TYR A 243 17.63 21.12 1.31
CA TYR A 243 16.16 21.20 1.20
C TYR A 243 15.48 21.54 2.53
N LEU A 244 16.11 21.21 3.66
CA LEU A 244 15.62 21.58 4.99
C LEU A 244 16.08 22.99 5.36
N ARG A 245 15.26 23.99 5.03
CA ARG A 245 15.56 25.41 5.28
C ARG A 245 15.16 25.91 6.67
N ASP A 246 14.46 25.09 7.46
CA ASP A 246 13.98 25.46 8.79
C ASP A 246 14.88 24.82 9.86
N GLU A 247 15.27 25.57 10.89
CA GLU A 247 16.06 25.04 12.02
C GLU A 247 15.19 24.20 12.97
N THR A 248 13.87 24.36 12.93
CA THR A 248 12.93 23.66 13.81
C THR A 248 12.21 22.50 13.10
N GLY A 249 12.24 21.32 13.71
CA GLY A 249 11.50 20.14 13.22
C GLY A 249 12.20 19.27 12.17
N ASN A 250 13.51 19.47 11.93
CA ASN A 250 14.32 18.61 11.06
C ASN A 250 14.52 17.19 11.59
N ARG A 251 14.23 16.94 12.88
CA ARG A 251 14.31 15.59 13.48
C ARG A 251 13.46 14.53 12.76
N ARG A 252 12.45 14.98 11.99
CA ARG A 252 11.54 14.13 11.22
C ARG A 252 12.15 13.63 9.92
N PHE A 253 13.20 14.27 9.41
CA PHE A 253 13.85 13.87 8.16
C PHE A 253 15.19 13.23 8.50
N TRP A 254 15.42 12.04 7.95
CA TRP A 254 16.67 11.31 8.09
C TRP A 254 17.43 11.34 6.75
N PRO A 255 18.15 12.43 6.45
CA PRO A 255 18.92 12.55 5.21
C PRO A 255 20.02 11.51 5.12
N VAL A 256 20.13 10.83 3.97
CA VAL A 256 21.26 9.97 3.64
C VAL A 256 21.72 10.22 2.21
N GLN A 257 23.05 10.29 2.01
CA GLN A 257 23.66 10.51 0.70
C GLN A 257 23.85 9.18 -0.04
N VAL A 258 23.08 9.00 -1.12
CA VAL A 258 23.13 7.85 -2.02
C VAL A 258 24.28 8.00 -3.01
N GLY A 259 24.98 6.89 -3.29
CA GLY A 259 26.11 6.85 -4.22
C GLY A 259 27.39 7.49 -3.70
N ALA A 260 27.52 7.67 -2.39
CA ALA A 260 28.70 8.26 -1.75
C ALA A 260 29.95 7.36 -1.84
N VAL A 261 29.78 6.03 -1.85
CA VAL A 261 30.91 5.07 -1.73
C VAL A 261 30.96 3.96 -2.79
N GLY A 262 30.11 3.97 -3.82
CA GLY A 262 30.17 2.94 -4.87
C GLY A 262 28.97 2.87 -5.82
N GLN A 263 28.99 1.87 -6.70
CA GLN A 263 27.90 1.58 -7.65
C GLN A 263 26.67 1.02 -6.94
N LEU A 264 25.50 1.35 -7.47
CA LEU A 264 24.21 0.92 -6.97
C LEU A 264 23.91 -0.49 -7.46
N ASP A 265 23.52 -1.37 -6.55
CA ASP A 265 23.03 -2.72 -6.87
C ASP A 265 21.55 -2.80 -6.49
N VAL A 266 20.71 -2.23 -7.35
CA VAL A 266 19.25 -2.14 -7.21
C VAL A 266 18.62 -2.63 -8.49
#